data_AF-A0A6I1MNY2-F1
#
_entry.id   AF-A0A6I1MNY2-F1
#
_cell.length_a   1.000
_cell.length_b   1.000
_cell.length_c   1.000
_cell.angle_alpha   90.00
_cell.angle_beta   90.00
_cell.angle_gamma   90.00
#
_symmetry.space_group_name_H-M   'P 1'
#
loop_
_entity.id
_entity.type
_entity.pdbx_description
1 polymer ?
#
loop_
_entity_poly.entity_id
_entity_poly.type
_entity_poly.pdbx_seq_one_letter_code
_entity_poly.pdbx_strand_id
1 'polypeptide(L)'
;MFENYRIQDIRKKLEKAKFKPLDVMVTGVTGAGKSSTLNSLFKREVAKVGIGVDPETMELDSYELSDLIRFWDTPGLGDGVEIDKIHSKKIIDLLYKTYSLDNIKYGWIDLVLIIIEGSNRDMGTTYDLINNIIVPNFQRDRIFIAINQADIAMKGRNWNMTSNEPNHKLKSFLDEQVNSIRRRVKEATNVEIIKPIYYSAEHNYNIDKLLDMIIDNIPKKRRDLL
;
A
#
# COMPACT_ATOMS: atom_id res chain seq x y z
N MET A 1 -18.92 4.79 5.97
CA MET A 1 -17.75 5.63 6.35
C MET A 1 -16.70 4.67 6.87
N PHE A 2 -15.51 4.60 6.27
CA PHE A 2 -14.50 3.63 6.72
C PHE A 2 -13.85 4.01 8.06
N GLU A 3 -14.03 5.26 8.50
CA GLU A 3 -13.63 5.74 9.84
C GLU A 3 -14.15 4.84 10.98
N ASN A 4 -15.37 4.30 10.85
CA ASN A 4 -15.95 3.38 11.84
C ASN A 4 -15.90 1.90 11.42
N TYR A 5 -15.26 1.58 10.29
CA TYR A 5 -15.22 0.22 9.76
C TYR A 5 -14.38 -0.69 10.65
N ARG A 6 -15.01 -1.74 11.20
CA ARG A 6 -14.38 -2.71 12.11
C ARG A 6 -13.62 -2.06 13.28
N ILE A 7 -14.01 -0.86 13.72
CA ILE A 7 -13.31 -0.07 14.75
C ILE A 7 -13.05 -0.85 16.05
N GLN A 8 -13.99 -1.70 16.47
CA GLN A 8 -13.84 -2.51 17.69
C GLN A 8 -12.80 -3.62 17.53
N ASP A 9 -12.68 -4.21 16.34
CA ASP A 9 -11.65 -5.22 16.06
C ASP A 9 -10.26 -4.58 16.02
N ILE A 10 -10.13 -3.44 15.33
CA ILE A 10 -8.90 -2.64 15.31
C ILE A 10 -8.47 -2.29 16.74
N ARG A 11 -9.38 -1.72 17.53
CA ARG A 11 -9.12 -1.33 18.92
C ARG A 11 -8.62 -2.51 19.75
N LYS A 12 -9.33 -3.65 19.70
CA LYS A 12 -8.95 -4.86 20.45
C LYS A 12 -7.58 -5.41 20.04
N LYS A 13 -7.26 -5.40 18.74
CA LYS A 13 -5.96 -5.84 18.22
C LYS A 13 -4.83 -4.92 18.68
N LEU A 14 -5.03 -3.61 18.59
CA LEU A 14 -4.06 -2.59 19.02
C LEU A 14 -3.83 -2.58 20.54
N GLU A 15 -4.89 -2.72 21.34
CA GLU A 15 -4.78 -2.88 22.80
C GLU A 15 -3.95 -4.11 23.17
N LYS A 16 -4.22 -5.25 22.51
CA LYS A 16 -3.44 -6.48 22.72
C LYS A 16 -1.98 -6.31 22.33
N ALA A 17 -1.71 -5.59 21.23
CA ALA A 17 -0.37 -5.34 20.74
C ALA A 17 0.35 -4.18 21.47
N LYS A 18 -0.38 -3.45 22.32
CA LYS A 18 0.08 -2.32 23.13
C LYS A 18 0.66 -1.18 22.31
N PHE A 19 0.09 -0.89 21.14
CA PHE A 19 0.43 0.29 20.34
C PHE A 19 -0.80 0.90 19.67
N LYS A 20 -0.75 2.22 19.49
CA LYS A 20 -1.68 3.00 18.67
C LYS A 20 -1.04 4.36 18.35
N PRO A 21 -1.34 4.97 17.19
CA PRO A 21 -2.10 4.39 16.09
C PRO A 21 -1.33 3.24 15.39
N LEU A 22 -1.99 2.52 14.49
CA LEU A 22 -1.33 1.70 13.47
C LEU A 22 -0.77 2.60 12.38
N ASP A 23 0.55 2.61 12.23
CA ASP A 23 1.23 3.42 11.22
C ASP A 23 1.49 2.62 9.94
N VAL A 24 0.75 2.93 8.87
CA VAL A 24 0.84 2.23 7.57
C VAL A 24 1.50 3.15 6.54
N MET A 25 2.67 2.76 6.04
CA MET A 25 3.29 3.45 4.90
C MET A 25 2.65 2.99 3.60
N VAL A 26 2.22 3.93 2.75
CA VAL A 26 1.68 3.68 1.42
C VAL A 26 2.71 4.12 0.40
N THR A 27 3.19 3.18 -0.40
CA THR A 27 4.24 3.42 -1.39
C THR A 27 3.90 2.72 -2.71
N GLY A 28 4.63 3.01 -3.78
CA GLY A 28 4.32 2.54 -5.12
C GLY A 28 4.83 3.52 -6.18
N VAL A 29 4.86 3.10 -7.44
CA VAL A 29 5.28 3.97 -8.55
C VAL A 29 4.37 5.20 -8.70
N THR A 30 4.86 6.25 -9.37
CA THR A 30 4.03 7.39 -9.78
C THR A 30 2.92 6.90 -10.70
N GLY A 31 1.69 7.41 -10.52
CA GLY A 31 0.51 6.93 -11.25
C GLY A 31 -0.18 5.69 -10.66
N ALA A 32 0.44 4.96 -9.71
CA ALA A 32 -0.15 3.74 -9.14
C ALA A 32 -1.50 3.93 -8.40
N GLY A 33 -1.87 5.20 -8.14
CA GLY A 33 -3.11 5.56 -7.48
C GLY A 33 -3.03 5.50 -5.95
N LYS A 34 -1.88 5.86 -5.38
CA LYS A 34 -1.69 6.02 -3.92
C LYS A 34 -2.69 7.03 -3.35
N SER A 35 -2.67 8.26 -3.87
CA SER A 35 -3.59 9.34 -3.46
C SER A 35 -5.05 8.97 -3.66
N SER A 36 -5.41 8.37 -4.80
CA SER A 36 -6.79 7.90 -5.06
C SER A 36 -7.23 6.83 -4.07
N THR A 37 -6.32 5.93 -3.68
CA THR A 37 -6.59 4.91 -2.67
C THR A 37 -6.87 5.54 -1.32
N LEU A 38 -6.03 6.49 -0.90
CA LEU A 38 -6.26 7.25 0.32
C LEU A 38 -7.63 7.94 0.25
N ASN A 39 -7.92 8.72 -0.78
CA ASN A 39 -9.21 9.42 -0.91
C ASN A 39 -10.41 8.46 -0.86
N SER A 40 -10.32 7.27 -1.45
CA SER A 40 -11.36 6.24 -1.35
C SER A 40 -11.54 5.71 0.09
N LEU A 41 -10.44 5.48 0.81
CA LEU A 41 -10.47 5.07 2.23
C LEU A 41 -11.08 6.16 3.11
N PHE A 42 -10.69 7.42 2.90
CA PHE A 42 -11.17 8.56 3.70
C PHE A 42 -12.58 9.02 3.31
N LYS A 43 -13.07 8.64 2.12
CA LYS A 43 -14.31 9.14 1.50
C LYS A 43 -14.37 10.68 1.43
N ARG A 44 -13.22 11.31 1.30
CA ARG A 44 -13.02 12.75 1.11
C ARG A 44 -11.68 12.96 0.42
N GLU A 45 -11.50 14.08 -0.26
CA GLU A 45 -10.20 14.50 -0.76
C GLU A 45 -9.31 14.87 0.42
N VAL A 46 -8.42 13.96 0.82
CA VAL A 46 -7.36 14.23 1.79
C VAL A 46 -6.00 14.35 1.13
N ALA A 47 -5.76 13.53 0.10
CA ALA A 47 -4.55 13.54 -0.72
C ALA A 47 -4.87 14.18 -2.07
N LYS A 48 -4.01 15.09 -2.54
CA LYS A 48 -4.17 15.66 -3.89
C LYS A 48 -3.97 14.56 -4.93
N VAL A 49 -4.91 14.45 -5.86
CA VAL A 49 -4.83 13.49 -6.98
C VAL A 49 -4.44 14.30 -8.22
N GLY A 50 -3.25 14.02 -8.75
CA GLY A 50 -2.82 14.62 -10.00
C GLY A 50 -3.62 14.09 -11.17
N ILE A 51 -4.31 14.99 -11.87
CA ILE A 51 -4.97 14.72 -13.16
C ILE A 51 -3.96 14.91 -14.32
N GLY A 52 -2.70 15.26 -14.03
CA GLY A 52 -1.62 15.53 -14.99
C GLY A 52 -0.50 14.48 -15.03
N VAL A 53 0.46 14.71 -15.92
CA VAL A 53 1.69 13.90 -16.08
C VAL A 53 2.79 14.26 -15.07
N ASP A 54 2.60 15.31 -14.26
CA ASP A 54 3.58 15.75 -13.27
C ASP A 54 3.34 15.06 -11.91
N PRO A 55 4.40 14.59 -11.22
CA PRO A 55 4.27 13.96 -9.91
C PRO A 55 3.83 14.99 -8.87
N GLU A 56 2.68 14.80 -8.22
CA GLU A 56 2.18 15.77 -7.24
C GLU A 56 2.67 15.50 -5.81
N THR A 57 2.78 14.24 -5.39
CA THR A 57 3.29 13.89 -4.05
C THR A 57 4.83 14.00 -4.05
N MET A 58 5.34 15.22 -3.86
CA MET A 58 6.78 15.48 -3.75
C MET A 58 7.30 15.37 -2.30
N GLU A 59 6.41 15.38 -1.30
CA GLU A 59 6.73 15.36 0.12
C GLU A 59 6.05 14.21 0.87
N LEU A 60 6.58 13.86 2.05
CA LEU A 60 6.00 12.86 2.94
C LEU A 60 4.85 13.47 3.73
N ASP A 61 3.63 13.01 3.49
CA ASP A 61 2.43 13.44 4.20
C ASP A 61 1.81 12.29 5.00
N SER A 62 1.13 12.61 6.10
CA SER A 62 0.42 11.61 6.91
C SER A 62 -1.05 11.99 7.10
N TYR A 63 -1.93 11.00 6.99
CA TYR A 63 -3.37 11.15 7.08
C TYR A 63 -3.95 10.19 8.13
N GLU A 64 -4.69 10.72 9.10
CA GLU A 64 -5.31 9.93 10.17
C GLU A 64 -6.72 9.52 9.80
N LEU A 65 -6.92 8.24 9.47
CA LEU A 65 -8.25 7.69 9.16
C LEU A 65 -9.15 7.67 10.40
N SER A 66 -8.54 7.46 11.56
CA SER A 66 -9.11 7.56 12.90
C SER A 66 -7.96 7.74 13.91
N ASP A 67 -8.27 7.85 15.20
CA ASP A 67 -7.28 7.78 16.27
C ASP A 67 -6.53 6.42 16.33
N LEU A 68 -7.00 5.42 15.57
CA LEU A 68 -6.44 4.07 15.55
C LEU A 68 -5.55 3.78 14.34
N ILE A 69 -5.70 4.49 13.21
CA ILE A 69 -4.94 4.18 11.98
C ILE A 69 -4.48 5.48 11.31
N ARG A 70 -3.18 5.54 11.00
CA ARG A 70 -2.55 6.62 10.26
C ARG A 70 -1.83 6.08 9.03
N PHE A 71 -2.10 6.67 7.88
CA PHE A 71 -1.44 6.36 6.62
C PHE A 71 -0.34 7.40 6.33
N TRP A 72 0.82 6.95 5.88
CA TRP A 72 1.92 7.79 5.41
C TRP A 72 2.01 7.67 3.89
N ASP A 73 1.65 8.72 3.16
CA ASP A 73 1.81 8.75 1.71
C ASP A 73 3.27 9.09 1.37
N THR A 74 3.87 8.30 0.49
CA THR A 74 5.24 8.55 0.02
C THR A 74 5.24 9.05 -1.42
N PRO A 75 6.26 9.82 -1.83
CA PRO A 75 6.52 10.05 -3.24
C PRO A 75 6.57 8.74 -4.04
N GLY A 76 6.16 8.80 -5.31
CA GLY A 76 6.24 7.66 -6.21
C GLY A 76 7.62 7.49 -6.82
N LEU A 77 7.93 6.29 -7.31
CA LEU A 77 9.10 6.09 -8.18
C LEU A 77 8.67 6.05 -9.66
N GLY A 78 9.59 6.34 -10.56
CA GLY A 78 9.34 6.37 -12.01
C GLY A 78 9.38 7.77 -12.62
N ASP A 79 9.84 8.76 -11.86
CA ASP A 79 9.91 10.16 -12.30
C ASP A 79 11.29 10.51 -12.90
N GLY A 80 12.19 9.52 -12.96
CA GLY A 80 13.53 9.64 -13.51
C GLY A 80 14.61 9.40 -12.45
N VAL A 81 15.78 8.94 -12.91
CA VAL A 81 16.85 8.36 -12.06
C VAL A 81 17.25 9.25 -10.87
N GLU A 82 17.44 10.56 -11.07
CA GLU A 82 17.86 11.46 -9.99
C GLU A 82 16.75 11.74 -8.98
N ILE A 83 15.50 11.85 -9.45
CA ILE A 83 14.33 12.04 -8.59
C ILE A 83 14.06 10.76 -7.80
N ASP A 84 14.15 9.60 -8.46
CA ASP A 84 13.95 8.30 -7.83
C ASP A 84 14.98 8.02 -6.73
N LYS A 85 16.22 8.50 -6.85
CA LYS A 85 17.21 8.43 -5.75
C LYS A 85 16.75 9.23 -4.52
N ILE A 86 16.21 10.43 -4.73
CA ILE A 86 15.70 11.29 -3.65
C ILE A 86 14.49 10.63 -3.00
N HIS A 87 13.54 10.14 -3.81
CA HIS A 87 12.33 9.47 -3.32
C HIS A 87 12.67 8.16 -2.58
N SER A 88 13.59 7.35 -3.11
CA SER A 88 14.09 6.14 -2.45
C SER A 88 14.69 6.46 -1.08
N LYS A 89 15.47 7.54 -0.97
CA LYS A 89 16.02 8.00 0.30
C LYS A 89 14.90 8.40 1.29
N LYS A 90 13.90 9.17 0.85
CA LYS A 90 12.75 9.55 1.70
C LYS A 90 12.00 8.32 2.22
N ILE A 91 11.80 7.31 1.38
CA ILE A 91 11.18 6.03 1.76
C ILE A 91 12.03 5.31 2.81
N ILE A 92 13.34 5.15 2.56
CA ILE A 92 14.26 4.47 3.49
C ILE A 92 14.33 5.22 4.83
N ASP A 93 14.46 6.54 4.81
CA ASP A 93 14.51 7.37 6.01
C ASP A 93 13.23 7.19 6.85
N LEU A 94 12.06 7.05 6.22
CA LEU A 94 10.80 6.75 6.90
C LEU A 94 10.75 5.31 7.47
N LEU A 95 11.27 4.32 6.75
CA LEU A 95 11.36 2.93 7.23
C LEU A 95 12.26 2.81 8.48
N TYR A 96 13.33 3.61 8.55
CA TYR A 96 14.24 3.67 9.70
C TYR A 96 13.87 4.73 10.75
N LYS A 97 12.81 5.51 10.53
CA LYS A 97 12.31 6.45 11.55
C LYS A 97 11.91 5.69 12.81
N THR A 98 12.27 6.24 13.97
CA THR A 98 12.10 5.58 15.27
C THR A 98 11.37 6.46 16.27
N TYR A 99 10.78 5.85 17.29
CA TYR A 99 10.43 6.50 18.54
C TYR A 99 10.93 5.67 19.73
N SER A 100 11.07 6.32 20.88
CA SER A 100 11.48 5.67 22.12
C SER A 100 10.30 5.54 23.07
N LEU A 101 10.14 4.38 23.69
CA LEU A 101 9.19 4.12 24.77
C LEU A 101 9.87 3.21 25.79
N ASP A 102 9.85 3.60 27.07
CA ASP A 102 10.48 2.86 28.17
C ASP A 102 11.96 2.50 27.90
N ASN A 103 12.71 3.44 27.32
CA ASN A 103 14.11 3.28 26.88
C ASN A 103 14.36 2.24 25.78
N ILE A 104 13.30 1.73 25.14
CA ILE A 104 13.38 0.83 23.98
C ILE A 104 13.06 1.64 22.71
N LYS A 105 13.87 1.48 21.67
CA LYS A 105 13.62 2.08 20.35
C LYS A 105 12.76 1.15 19.52
N TYR A 106 11.69 1.70 18.95
CA TYR A 106 10.79 1.00 18.05
C TYR A 106 10.75 1.70 16.70
N GLY A 107 10.47 0.94 15.66
CA GLY A 107 10.18 1.46 14.34
C GLY A 107 8.89 2.28 14.32
N TRP A 108 8.90 3.40 13.63
CA TRP A 108 7.75 4.29 13.51
C TRP A 108 6.64 3.69 12.64
N ILE A 109 6.99 3.12 11.49
CA ILE A 109 6.05 2.44 10.59
C ILE A 109 5.82 1.00 11.05
N ASP A 110 4.56 0.57 11.14
CA ASP A 110 4.16 -0.79 11.53
C ASP A 110 3.93 -1.72 10.34
N LEU A 111 3.44 -1.19 9.22
CA LEU A 111 3.12 -1.92 7.99
C LEU A 111 3.53 -1.12 6.75
N VAL A 112 3.92 -1.80 5.69
CA VAL A 112 4.12 -1.19 4.36
C VAL A 112 3.09 -1.76 3.40
N LEU A 113 2.29 -0.88 2.79
CA LEU A 113 1.37 -1.18 1.71
C LEU A 113 1.95 -0.66 0.39
N ILE A 114 2.33 -1.58 -0.49
CA ILE A 114 2.83 -1.30 -1.82
C ILE A 114 1.66 -1.36 -2.81
N ILE A 115 1.36 -0.23 -3.45
CA ILE A 115 0.33 -0.13 -4.48
C ILE A 115 0.98 -0.29 -5.85
N ILE A 116 0.43 -1.22 -6.65
CA ILE A 116 0.86 -1.52 -8.02
C ILE A 116 -0.33 -1.31 -8.96
N GLU A 117 -0.07 -0.87 -10.19
CA GLU A 117 -1.11 -0.76 -11.22
C GLU A 117 -1.50 -2.11 -11.82
N GLY A 118 -2.80 -2.39 -11.95
CA GLY A 118 -3.31 -3.55 -12.66
C GLY A 118 -3.11 -3.53 -14.18
N SER A 119 -2.65 -2.40 -14.76
CA SER A 119 -2.40 -2.25 -16.19
C SER A 119 -1.05 -2.83 -16.66
N ASN A 120 -0.17 -3.22 -15.73
CA ASN A 120 1.16 -3.80 -15.98
C ASN A 120 2.13 -2.93 -16.82
N ARG A 121 1.96 -1.60 -16.87
CA ARG A 121 2.75 -0.73 -17.76
C ARG A 121 4.21 -0.57 -17.37
N ASP A 122 4.54 -0.47 -16.08
CA ASP A 122 5.92 -0.38 -15.59
C ASP A 122 6.16 -1.33 -14.39
N MET A 123 6.66 -2.52 -14.72
CA MET A 123 7.04 -3.52 -13.73
C MET A 123 8.50 -3.38 -13.28
N GLY A 124 9.37 -2.70 -14.03
CA GLY A 124 10.79 -2.57 -13.68
C GLY A 124 10.95 -1.78 -12.39
N THR A 125 10.46 -0.55 -12.41
CA THR A 125 10.45 0.36 -11.25
C THR A 125 9.69 -0.24 -10.06
N THR A 126 8.59 -0.96 -10.33
CA THR A 126 7.82 -1.68 -9.31
C THR A 126 8.65 -2.74 -8.60
N TYR A 127 9.37 -3.59 -9.36
CA TYR A 127 10.22 -4.62 -8.76
C TYR A 127 11.47 -4.04 -8.11
N ASP A 128 12.00 -2.91 -8.59
CA ASP A 128 13.09 -2.21 -7.90
C ASP A 128 12.63 -1.69 -6.54
N LEU A 129 11.46 -1.07 -6.46
CA LEU A 129 10.86 -0.66 -5.18
C LEU A 129 10.71 -1.84 -4.22
N ILE A 130 10.12 -2.94 -4.68
CA ILE A 130 9.86 -4.09 -3.82
C ILE A 130 11.18 -4.76 -3.39
N ASN A 131 12.02 -5.14 -4.35
CA ASN A 131 13.13 -6.05 -4.14
C ASN A 131 14.38 -5.35 -3.58
N ASN A 132 14.61 -4.09 -3.97
CA ASN A 132 15.83 -3.36 -3.63
C ASN A 132 15.62 -2.33 -2.52
N ILE A 133 14.39 -1.87 -2.30
CA ILE A 133 14.08 -0.83 -1.30
C ILE A 133 13.28 -1.40 -0.13
N ILE A 134 12.09 -1.95 -0.35
CA ILE A 134 11.21 -2.36 0.76
C ILE A 134 11.68 -3.64 1.43
N VAL A 135 11.87 -4.72 0.67
CA VAL A 135 12.21 -6.04 1.23
C VAL A 135 13.53 -6.03 2.02
N PRO A 136 14.61 -5.37 1.56
CA PRO A 136 15.85 -5.32 2.33
C PRO A 136 15.78 -4.49 3.62
N ASN A 137 14.82 -3.56 3.73
CA ASN A 137 14.74 -2.57 4.81
C ASN A 137 13.53 -2.74 5.73
N PHE A 138 12.72 -3.81 5.56
CA PHE A 138 11.51 -4.01 6.35
C PHE A 138 11.21 -5.48 6.64
N GLN A 139 10.50 -5.75 7.74
CA GLN A 139 10.17 -7.12 8.14
C GLN A 139 9.13 -7.72 7.19
N ARG A 140 9.45 -8.87 6.62
CA ARG A 140 8.67 -9.52 5.55
C ARG A 140 7.19 -9.76 5.86
N ASP A 141 6.85 -10.05 7.11
CA ASP A 141 5.46 -10.29 7.57
C ASP A 141 4.63 -9.01 7.68
N ARG A 142 5.24 -7.86 7.41
CA ARG A 142 4.63 -6.52 7.46
C ARG A 142 4.60 -5.82 6.10
N ILE A 143 4.93 -6.52 5.01
CA ILE A 143 4.96 -5.99 3.63
C ILE A 143 3.75 -6.53 2.86
N PHE A 144 2.81 -5.65 2.53
CA PHE A 144 1.58 -6.00 1.82
C PHE A 144 1.61 -5.37 0.44
N ILE A 145 1.01 -6.05 -0.53
CA ILE A 145 0.91 -5.57 -1.90
C ILE A 145 -0.56 -5.53 -2.29
N ALA A 146 -0.98 -4.44 -2.93
CA ALA A 146 -2.31 -4.29 -3.48
C ALA A 146 -2.25 -3.79 -4.93
N ILE A 147 -3.08 -4.38 -5.79
CA ILE A 147 -3.16 -4.08 -7.22
C ILE A 147 -4.36 -3.15 -7.44
N ASN A 148 -4.09 -1.87 -7.61
CA ASN A 148 -5.12 -0.88 -7.91
C ASN A 148 -5.48 -0.88 -9.41
N GLN A 149 -6.40 -0.01 -9.82
CA GLN A 149 -6.78 0.19 -11.22
C GLN A 149 -7.28 -1.10 -11.90
N ALA A 150 -7.93 -1.99 -11.12
CA ALA A 150 -8.51 -3.22 -11.65
C ALA A 150 -9.56 -2.96 -12.74
N ASP A 151 -10.18 -1.78 -12.73
CA ASP A 151 -11.17 -1.29 -13.69
C ASP A 151 -10.59 -1.01 -15.07
N ILE A 152 -9.40 -0.40 -15.15
CA ILE A 152 -8.71 -0.13 -16.42
C ILE A 152 -7.70 -1.21 -16.82
N ALA A 153 -7.52 -2.24 -16.00
CA ALA A 153 -6.81 -3.45 -16.41
C ALA A 153 -7.41 -4.03 -17.70
N MET A 154 -6.58 -4.69 -18.52
CA MET A 154 -6.95 -5.09 -19.89
C MET A 154 -7.50 -3.94 -20.76
N LYS A 155 -7.03 -2.70 -20.53
CA LYS A 155 -7.47 -1.48 -21.23
C LYS A 155 -8.96 -1.15 -21.00
N GLY A 156 -9.46 -1.40 -19.80
CA GLY A 156 -10.87 -1.17 -19.43
C GLY A 156 -11.86 -2.20 -19.97
N ARG A 157 -11.38 -3.19 -20.73
CA ARG A 157 -12.23 -4.26 -21.25
C ARG A 157 -12.57 -5.20 -20.12
N ASN A 158 -13.75 -5.81 -20.20
CA ASN A 158 -14.21 -6.84 -19.27
C ASN A 158 -14.53 -6.31 -17.86
N TRP A 159 -14.52 -5.00 -17.66
CA TRP A 159 -15.11 -4.34 -16.50
C TRP A 159 -16.60 -4.07 -16.74
N ASN A 160 -17.44 -4.38 -15.76
CA ASN A 160 -18.85 -4.09 -15.81
C ASN A 160 -19.11 -2.73 -15.13
N MET A 161 -19.43 -1.71 -15.93
CA MET A 161 -19.71 -0.36 -15.46
C MET A 161 -20.98 -0.25 -14.60
N THR A 162 -21.94 -1.17 -14.78
CA THR A 162 -23.19 -1.14 -14.02
C THR A 162 -22.99 -1.71 -12.62
N SER A 163 -22.25 -2.82 -12.49
CA SER A 163 -21.99 -3.43 -11.19
C SER A 163 -20.70 -2.94 -10.53
N ASN A 164 -19.85 -2.18 -11.22
CA ASN A 164 -18.51 -1.79 -10.78
C ASN A 164 -17.64 -3.00 -10.41
N GLU A 165 -17.67 -4.03 -11.25
CA GLU A 165 -16.97 -5.28 -10.99
C GLU A 165 -16.31 -5.86 -12.25
N PRO A 166 -15.20 -6.60 -12.11
CA PRO A 166 -14.62 -7.33 -13.22
C PRO A 166 -15.49 -8.55 -13.56
N ASN A 167 -15.69 -8.81 -14.86
CA ASN A 167 -16.25 -10.08 -15.28
C ASN A 167 -15.23 -11.22 -15.06
N HIS A 168 -15.65 -12.47 -15.31
CA HIS A 168 -14.80 -13.65 -15.11
C HIS A 168 -13.44 -13.55 -15.82
N LYS A 169 -13.38 -13.02 -17.05
CA LYS A 169 -12.14 -12.91 -17.82
C LYS A 169 -11.15 -11.92 -17.18
N LEU A 170 -11.64 -10.75 -16.75
CA LEU A 170 -10.82 -9.77 -16.06
C LEU A 170 -10.36 -10.28 -14.70
N LYS A 171 -11.24 -11.00 -13.99
CA LYS A 171 -10.91 -11.63 -12.72
C LYS A 171 -9.80 -12.66 -12.86
N SER A 172 -9.88 -13.57 -13.84
CA SER A 172 -8.81 -14.55 -14.12
C SER A 172 -7.48 -13.86 -14.44
N PHE A 173 -7.50 -12.80 -15.23
CA PHE A 173 -6.30 -12.01 -15.54
C PHE A 173 -5.68 -11.38 -14.28
N LEU A 174 -6.49 -10.80 -13.40
CA LEU A 174 -6.01 -10.23 -12.13
C LEU A 174 -5.49 -11.31 -11.18
N ASP A 175 -6.14 -12.48 -11.10
CA ASP A 175 -5.67 -13.62 -10.32
C ASP A 175 -4.30 -14.16 -10.84
N GLU A 176 -4.10 -14.18 -12.16
CA GLU A 176 -2.80 -14.51 -12.76
C GLU A 176 -1.72 -13.47 -12.41
N GLN A 177 -2.05 -12.18 -12.42
CA GLN A 177 -1.12 -11.14 -11.97
C GLN A 177 -0.72 -11.32 -10.51
N VAL A 178 -1.68 -11.57 -9.62
CA VAL A 178 -1.45 -11.87 -8.20
C VAL A 178 -0.44 -13.01 -8.07
N ASN A 179 -0.64 -14.11 -8.81
CA ASN A 179 0.27 -15.26 -8.78
C ASN A 179 1.65 -14.92 -9.35
N SER A 180 1.72 -14.15 -10.42
CA SER A 180 2.98 -13.73 -11.03
C SER A 180 3.81 -12.84 -10.09
N ILE A 181 3.18 -11.87 -9.42
CA ILE A 181 3.86 -10.98 -8.47
C ILE A 181 4.42 -11.80 -7.30
N ARG A 182 3.61 -12.70 -6.71
CA ARG A 182 4.07 -13.57 -5.63
C ARG A 182 5.29 -14.40 -6.02
N ARG A 183 5.23 -15.03 -7.21
CA ARG A 183 6.33 -15.84 -7.73
C ARG A 183 7.60 -15.01 -7.91
N ARG A 184 7.52 -13.87 -8.59
CA ARG A 184 8.69 -13.04 -8.91
C ARG A 184 9.34 -12.44 -7.68
N VAL A 185 8.55 -11.96 -6.71
CA VAL A 185 9.09 -11.47 -5.43
C VAL A 185 9.79 -12.61 -4.69
N LYS A 186 9.19 -13.81 -4.65
CA LYS A 186 9.80 -14.98 -4.01
C LYS A 186 11.10 -15.41 -4.70
N GLU A 187 11.13 -15.43 -6.03
CA GLU A 187 12.33 -15.76 -6.81
C GLU A 187 13.47 -14.75 -6.58
N ALA A 188 13.15 -13.45 -6.54
CA ALA A 188 14.16 -12.40 -6.42
C ALA A 188 14.68 -12.20 -4.99
N THR A 189 13.82 -12.39 -3.98
CA THR A 189 14.13 -11.99 -2.59
C THR A 189 14.09 -13.13 -1.58
N ASN A 190 13.64 -14.32 -2.00
CA ASN A 190 13.30 -15.44 -1.13
C ASN A 190 12.23 -15.13 -0.06
N VAL A 191 11.55 -13.98 -0.16
CA VAL A 191 10.42 -13.61 0.71
C VAL A 191 9.11 -14.09 0.10
N GLU A 192 8.30 -14.79 0.91
CA GLU A 192 6.92 -15.07 0.56
C GLU A 192 6.03 -13.95 1.09
N ILE A 193 5.31 -13.30 0.18
CA ILE A 193 4.36 -12.23 0.51
C ILE A 193 2.95 -12.80 0.68
N ILE A 194 2.17 -12.12 1.52
CA ILE A 194 0.71 -12.33 1.64
C ILE A 194 0.08 -12.16 0.26
N LYS A 195 -0.97 -12.95 -0.05
CA LYS A 195 -1.66 -12.89 -1.34
C LYS A 195 -2.13 -11.46 -1.63
N PRO A 196 -1.65 -10.81 -2.71
CA PRO A 196 -2.11 -9.46 -3.05
C PRO A 196 -3.62 -9.41 -3.30
N ILE A 197 -4.24 -8.29 -2.92
CA ILE A 197 -5.64 -7.96 -3.24
C ILE A 197 -5.65 -7.03 -4.45
N TYR A 198 -6.55 -7.27 -5.40
CA TYR A 198 -6.82 -6.32 -6.48
C TYR A 198 -8.13 -5.55 -6.22
N TYR A 199 -8.12 -4.27 -6.54
CA TYR A 199 -9.20 -3.34 -6.22
C TYR A 199 -9.25 -2.18 -7.24
N SER A 200 -10.33 -1.40 -7.18
CA SER A 200 -10.44 -0.14 -7.89
C SER A 200 -10.78 0.97 -6.90
N ALA A 201 -9.83 1.89 -6.68
CA ALA A 201 -10.09 3.10 -5.91
C ALA A 201 -11.19 3.96 -6.55
N GLU A 202 -11.17 4.07 -7.88
CA GLU A 202 -12.13 4.85 -8.67
C GLU A 202 -13.56 4.34 -8.48
N HIS A 203 -13.75 3.03 -8.58
CA HIS A 203 -15.06 2.40 -8.56
C HIS A 203 -15.45 1.79 -7.20
N ASN A 204 -14.65 2.03 -6.16
CA ASN A 204 -14.82 1.46 -4.81
C ASN A 204 -14.93 -0.08 -4.75
N TYR A 205 -14.39 -0.79 -5.74
CA TYR A 205 -14.41 -2.24 -5.80
C TYR A 205 -13.30 -2.82 -4.92
N ASN A 206 -13.64 -3.74 -4.01
CA ASN A 206 -12.72 -4.42 -3.08
C ASN A 206 -11.93 -3.51 -2.11
N ILE A 207 -12.33 -2.25 -1.92
CA ILE A 207 -11.69 -1.36 -0.93
C ILE A 207 -11.87 -1.87 0.50
N ASP A 208 -13.03 -2.46 0.78
CA ASP A 208 -13.31 -3.19 2.01
C ASP A 208 -12.32 -4.35 2.22
N LYS A 209 -12.03 -5.14 1.17
CA LYS A 209 -11.06 -6.25 1.23
C LYS A 209 -9.62 -5.77 1.42
N LEU A 210 -9.27 -4.60 0.87
CA LEU A 210 -7.98 -3.95 1.13
C LEU A 210 -7.85 -3.60 2.62
N LEU A 211 -8.88 -3.01 3.21
CA LEU A 211 -8.92 -2.73 4.64
C LEU A 211 -8.91 -4.00 5.49
N ASP A 212 -9.67 -5.03 5.11
CA ASP A 212 -9.67 -6.31 5.81
C ASP A 212 -8.28 -6.93 5.82
N MET A 213 -7.54 -6.89 4.71
CA MET A 213 -6.14 -7.34 4.67
C MET A 213 -5.27 -6.60 5.70
N ILE A 214 -5.41 -5.28 5.83
CA ILE A 214 -4.67 -4.49 6.83
C ILE A 214 -5.09 -4.88 8.25
N ILE A 215 -6.39 -4.92 8.52
CA ILE A 215 -6.96 -5.14 9.85
C ILE A 215 -6.69 -6.56 10.34
N ASP A 216 -6.79 -7.57 9.47
CA ASP A 216 -6.57 -8.97 9.82
C ASP A 216 -5.11 -9.32 10.06
N ASN A 217 -4.20 -8.48 9.57
CA ASN A 217 -2.77 -8.65 9.74
C ASN A 217 -2.14 -7.53 10.58
N ILE A 218 -2.92 -6.87 11.45
CA ILE A 218 -2.36 -5.95 12.46
C ILE A 218 -1.30 -6.69 13.28
N PRO A 219 -0.06 -6.18 13.35
CA PRO A 219 1.02 -6.82 14.07
C PRO A 219 0.70 -7.03 15.55
N LYS A 220 1.16 -8.15 16.11
CA LYS A 220 0.90 -8.50 17.52
C LYS A 220 1.79 -7.75 18.52
N LYS A 221 2.79 -7.02 18.03
CA LYS A 221 3.73 -6.21 18.81
C LYS A 221 4.27 -5.06 17.97
N ARG A 222 4.80 -4.05 18.64
CA ARG A 222 5.58 -2.96 18.03
C ARG A 222 6.72 -3.51 17.18
N ARG A 223 7.10 -2.78 16.14
CA ARG A 223 8.21 -3.20 15.27
C ARG A 223 9.55 -2.95 15.96
N ASP A 224 10.33 -4.00 16.12
CA ASP A 224 11.74 -3.93 16.52
C ASP A 224 12.59 -3.53 15.30
N LEU A 225 13.63 -2.72 15.51
CA LEU A 225 14.59 -2.29 14.46
C LEU A 225 15.88 -3.12 14.44
N LEU A 226 15.97 -4.12 15.31
CA LEU A 226 17.10 -5.05 15.44
C LEU A 226 17.18 -6.01 14.25
#